data_AF-A0A3F3PJA0-F1
#
_entry.id   AF-A0A3F3PJA0-F1
#
_cell.length_a   1.000
_cell.length_b   1.000
_cell.length_c   1.000
_cell.angle_alpha   90.00
_cell.angle_beta   90.00
_cell.angle_gamma   90.00
#
_symmetry.space_group_name_H-M   'P 1'
#
loop_
_entity.id
_entity.type
_entity.pdbx_description
1 polymer ?
#
loop_
_entity_poly.entity_id
_entity_poly.type
_entity_poly.pdbx_seq_one_letter_code
_entity_poly.pdbx_strand_id
1 'polypeptide(L)'
;MTLFASVSHIPKRNIVVFGSGKQVEWHLRLAFLLTDGEIETVTIINRGRKRLDRLEETVISSIRLTQPNVRFQLIAKEHTPNYEELLRETLKHSDVIFCCTPSTAPLFPFSFLQSSPKSRFISLIGSYKPHMKEIDTQTLLSGGGCVYVDTAEGCLEESGELIDAAITRESLTDIGEYLGDKEEGTGRQLEGNIILKCVGMGIMDLVSSRLLLELAQESGLGQQMPGL
;
A
#
# COMPACT_ATOMS: atom_id res chain seq x y z
N MET A 1 3.06 -3.80 5.17
CA MET A 1 2.20 -3.25 6.24
C MET A 1 2.94 -2.88 7.54
N THR A 2 4.13 -3.42 7.81
CA THR A 2 4.90 -3.10 9.03
C THR A 2 5.29 -1.61 9.11
N LEU A 3 5.83 -1.03 8.03
CA LEU A 3 6.13 0.41 8.00
C LEU A 3 4.86 1.26 8.18
N PHE A 4 3.73 0.83 7.60
CA PHE A 4 2.45 1.49 7.81
C PHE A 4 2.07 1.55 9.30
N ALA A 5 2.22 0.45 10.04
CA ALA A 5 1.93 0.42 11.47
C ALA A 5 2.96 1.20 12.30
N SER A 6 4.21 1.26 11.86
CA SER A 6 5.27 1.95 12.59
C SER A 6 5.21 3.48 12.44
N VAL A 7 4.52 3.99 11.42
CA VAL A 7 4.27 5.42 11.18
C VAL A 7 3.11 5.90 12.06
N SER A 8 3.43 6.51 13.20
CA SER A 8 2.44 6.96 14.21
C SER A 8 2.08 8.45 14.13
N HIS A 9 2.90 9.29 13.50
CA HIS A 9 2.67 10.74 13.41
C HIS A 9 1.71 11.14 12.28
N ILE A 10 1.39 10.23 11.36
CA ILE A 10 0.37 10.41 10.33
C ILE A 10 -0.90 9.71 10.78
N PRO A 11 -2.05 10.41 10.89
CA PRO A 11 -3.31 9.76 11.24
C PRO A 11 -3.72 8.74 10.19
N LYS A 12 -4.49 7.72 10.56
CA LYS A 12 -4.96 6.65 9.65
C LYS A 12 -6.47 6.70 9.43
N ARG A 13 -7.08 7.86 9.66
CA ARG A 13 -8.55 8.08 9.59
C ARG A 13 -9.11 7.90 8.20
N ASN A 14 -8.44 8.46 7.18
CA ASN A 14 -8.94 8.47 5.79
C ASN A 14 -8.01 7.67 4.87
N ILE A 15 -8.42 6.45 4.54
CA ILE A 15 -7.69 5.56 3.63
C ILE A 15 -8.29 5.63 2.22
N VAL A 16 -7.44 5.88 1.23
CA VAL A 16 -7.76 5.72 -0.19
C VAL A 16 -7.02 4.51 -0.74
N VAL A 17 -7.71 3.65 -1.47
CA VAL A 17 -7.14 2.44 -2.06
C VAL A 17 -7.41 2.40 -3.55
N PHE A 18 -6.38 2.27 -4.37
CA PHE A 18 -6.50 2.03 -5.80
C PHE A 18 -6.40 0.55 -6.11
N GLY A 19 -7.38 0.04 -6.85
CA GLY A 19 -7.52 -1.36 -7.23
C GLY A 19 -8.70 -2.02 -6.55
N SER A 20 -8.94 -3.29 -6.88
CA SER A 20 -10.03 -4.08 -6.32
C SER A 20 -9.71 -5.59 -6.32
N GLY A 21 -8.41 -5.91 -6.25
CA GLY A 21 -7.88 -7.28 -6.29
C GLY A 21 -7.59 -7.84 -4.90
N LYS A 22 -6.89 -8.98 -4.86
CA LYS A 22 -6.50 -9.63 -3.60
C LYS A 22 -5.55 -8.80 -2.74
N GLN A 23 -4.70 -7.99 -3.36
CA GLN A 23 -3.85 -7.05 -2.61
C GLN A 23 -4.71 -6.06 -1.80
N VAL A 24 -5.78 -5.52 -2.38
CA VAL A 24 -6.71 -4.62 -1.68
C VAL A 24 -7.39 -5.32 -0.51
N GLU A 25 -7.86 -6.55 -0.69
CA GLU A 25 -8.46 -7.33 0.40
C GLU A 25 -7.53 -7.42 1.62
N TRP A 26 -6.29 -7.84 1.40
CA TRP A 26 -5.34 -8.02 2.50
C TRP A 26 -4.83 -6.71 3.08
N HIS A 27 -4.65 -5.66 2.26
CA HIS A 27 -4.30 -4.33 2.77
C HIS A 27 -5.38 -3.78 3.69
N LEU A 28 -6.66 -3.94 3.34
CA LEU A 28 -7.77 -3.53 4.20
C LEU A 28 -7.80 -4.33 5.51
N ARG A 29 -7.75 -5.67 5.43
CA ARG A 29 -7.77 -6.53 6.62
C ARG A 29 -6.63 -6.19 7.59
N LEU A 30 -5.42 -6.03 7.06
CA LEU A 30 -4.24 -5.67 7.86
C LEU A 30 -4.31 -4.24 8.38
N ALA A 31 -4.82 -3.29 7.61
CA ALA A 31 -4.99 -1.92 8.09
C ALA A 31 -5.91 -1.88 9.32
N PHE A 32 -7.09 -2.51 9.25
CA PHE A 32 -8.00 -2.58 10.40
C PHE A 32 -7.41 -3.32 11.60
N LEU A 33 -6.64 -4.38 11.37
CA LEU A 33 -5.97 -5.12 12.44
C LEU A 33 -4.90 -4.28 13.14
N LEU A 34 -4.19 -3.42 12.40
CA LEU A 34 -2.98 -2.74 12.89
C LEU A 34 -3.23 -1.32 13.43
N THR A 35 -4.41 -0.73 13.21
CA THR A 35 -4.69 0.67 13.61
C THR A 35 -5.80 0.82 14.65
N ASP A 36 -6.13 -0.24 15.39
CA ASP A 36 -7.05 -0.27 16.55
C ASP A 36 -8.17 0.80 16.53
N GLY A 37 -9.06 0.72 15.55
CA GLY A 37 -10.25 1.60 15.47
C GLY A 37 -10.01 3.05 15.00
N GLU A 38 -8.81 3.41 14.54
CA GLU A 38 -8.49 4.76 14.05
C GLU A 38 -9.16 5.09 12.69
N ILE A 39 -9.45 4.08 11.87
CA ILE A 39 -9.97 4.27 10.52
C ILE A 39 -11.43 4.71 10.56
N GLU A 40 -11.75 5.83 9.91
CA GLU A 40 -13.10 6.39 9.84
C GLU A 40 -13.71 6.23 8.45
N THR A 41 -12.91 6.45 7.39
CA THR A 41 -13.36 6.36 6.00
C THR A 41 -12.38 5.53 5.16
N VAL A 42 -12.92 4.64 4.34
CA VAL A 42 -12.19 3.90 3.31
C VAL A 42 -12.81 4.20 1.95
N THR A 43 -12.05 4.78 1.03
CA THR A 43 -12.47 5.01 -0.36
C THR A 43 -11.69 4.09 -1.28
N ILE A 44 -12.39 3.25 -2.04
CA ILE A 44 -11.78 2.30 -2.98
C ILE A 44 -12.09 2.73 -4.41
N ILE A 45 -11.04 2.88 -5.20
CA ILE A 45 -11.09 3.40 -6.56
C ILE A 45 -10.59 2.31 -7.51
N ASN A 46 -11.38 1.98 -8.52
CA ASN A 46 -10.97 1.01 -9.54
C ASN A 46 -11.44 1.45 -10.92
N ARG A 47 -10.75 0.98 -11.96
CA ARG A 47 -11.13 1.31 -13.34
C ARG A 47 -12.58 0.93 -13.66
N GLY A 48 -13.00 -0.27 -13.25
CA GLY A 48 -14.31 -0.82 -13.61
C GLY A 48 -15.21 -1.16 -12.42
N ARG A 49 -16.51 -0.93 -12.57
CA ARG A 49 -17.54 -1.08 -11.54
C ARG A 49 -17.75 -2.52 -11.13
N LYS A 50 -17.81 -3.45 -12.09
CA LYS A 50 -18.05 -4.89 -11.85
C LYS A 50 -17.11 -5.50 -10.81
N ARG A 51 -15.83 -5.11 -10.78
CA ARG A 51 -14.87 -5.64 -9.80
C ARG A 51 -15.03 -4.99 -8.42
N LEU A 52 -15.52 -3.76 -8.35
CA LEU A 52 -15.86 -3.10 -7.09
C LEU A 52 -17.07 -3.76 -6.45
N ASP A 53 -18.12 -4.05 -7.23
CA ASP A 53 -19.31 -4.74 -6.73
C ASP A 53 -18.94 -6.10 -6.12
N ARG A 54 -18.09 -6.88 -6.82
CA ARG A 54 -17.57 -8.15 -6.29
C ARG A 54 -16.77 -7.96 -5.00
N LEU A 55 -15.93 -6.93 -4.91
CA LEU A 55 -15.16 -6.63 -3.70
C LEU A 55 -16.11 -6.23 -2.55
N GLU A 56 -17.18 -5.49 -2.86
CA GLU A 56 -18.20 -5.10 -1.91
C GLU A 56 -18.93 -6.30 -1.31
N GLU A 57 -19.42 -7.19 -2.17
CA GLU A 57 -20.13 -8.41 -1.78
C GLU A 57 -19.24 -9.36 -0.96
N THR A 58 -17.98 -9.54 -1.35
CA THR A 58 -17.12 -10.59 -0.78
C THR A 58 -16.26 -10.13 0.40
N VAL A 59 -15.72 -8.92 0.33
CA VAL A 59 -14.72 -8.43 1.30
C VAL A 59 -15.33 -7.36 2.20
N ILE A 60 -15.86 -6.28 1.62
CA ILE A 60 -16.32 -5.12 2.39
C ILE A 60 -17.51 -5.50 3.27
N SER A 61 -18.45 -6.30 2.76
CA SER A 61 -19.58 -6.81 3.55
C SER A 61 -19.12 -7.56 4.80
N SER A 62 -18.04 -8.35 4.71
CA SER A 62 -17.45 -9.04 5.87
C SER A 62 -16.79 -8.09 6.86
N ILE A 63 -16.09 -7.05 6.37
CA ILE A 63 -15.42 -6.05 7.21
C ILE A 63 -16.44 -5.18 7.94
N ARG A 64 -17.56 -4.82 7.30
CA ARG A 64 -18.63 -4.03 7.93
C ARG A 64 -19.23 -4.71 9.16
N LEU A 65 -19.19 -6.05 9.24
CA LEU A 65 -19.66 -6.79 10.42
C LEU A 65 -18.80 -6.52 11.66
N THR A 66 -17.50 -6.31 11.48
CA THR A 66 -16.56 -6.02 12.58
C THR A 66 -16.26 -4.54 12.72
N GLN A 67 -16.52 -3.74 11.69
CA GLN A 67 -16.22 -2.31 11.61
C GLN A 67 -17.47 -1.49 11.20
N PRO A 68 -18.55 -1.49 12.00
CA PRO A 68 -19.85 -0.94 11.59
C PRO A 68 -19.85 0.59 11.43
N ASN A 69 -18.94 1.29 12.12
CA ASN A 69 -18.86 2.75 12.11
C ASN A 69 -18.00 3.31 10.97
N VAL A 70 -17.36 2.44 10.18
CA VAL A 70 -16.46 2.85 9.11
C VAL A 70 -17.25 3.11 7.83
N ARG A 71 -17.05 4.29 7.24
CA ARG A 71 -17.70 4.67 5.99
C ARG A 71 -16.88 4.17 4.80
N PHE A 72 -17.47 3.26 4.03
CA PHE A 72 -16.89 2.80 2.76
C PHE A 72 -17.51 3.54 1.57
N GLN A 73 -16.66 4.02 0.67
CA GLN A 73 -17.04 4.62 -0.61
C GLN A 73 -16.36 3.87 -1.76
N LEU A 74 -17.12 3.59 -2.82
CA LEU A 74 -16.64 2.86 -4.00
C LEU A 74 -16.78 3.75 -5.23
N ILE A 75 -15.66 4.01 -5.92
CA ILE A 75 -15.60 4.90 -7.07
C ILE A 75 -15.07 4.12 -8.28
N ALA A 76 -15.92 3.90 -9.28
CA ALA A 76 -15.49 3.39 -10.57
C ALA A 76 -14.98 4.54 -11.43
N LYS A 77 -13.84 4.41 -12.11
CA LYS A 77 -13.39 5.44 -13.06
C LYS A 77 -14.28 5.50 -14.30
N GLU A 78 -14.67 4.33 -14.81
CA GLU A 78 -15.62 4.26 -15.93
C GLU A 78 -16.96 4.86 -15.55
N HIS A 79 -17.55 5.61 -16.49
CA HIS A 79 -18.90 6.18 -16.37
C HIS A 79 -19.13 7.13 -15.18
N THR A 80 -18.10 7.52 -14.43
CA THR A 80 -18.20 8.55 -13.40
C THR A 80 -17.99 9.94 -14.02
N PRO A 81 -19.00 10.81 -14.02
CA PRO A 81 -18.85 12.18 -14.49
C PRO A 81 -17.91 12.96 -13.56
N ASN A 82 -17.12 13.88 -14.12
CA ASN A 82 -16.17 14.73 -13.37
C ASN A 82 -15.23 13.93 -12.45
N TYR A 83 -14.84 12.71 -12.87
CA TYR A 83 -14.00 11.81 -12.08
C TYR A 83 -12.73 12.48 -11.53
N GLU A 84 -12.06 13.33 -12.30
CA GLU A 84 -10.83 13.99 -11.88
C GLU A 84 -11.05 14.97 -10.70
N GLU A 85 -12.17 15.70 -10.70
CA GLU A 85 -12.51 16.60 -9.58
C GLU A 85 -12.85 15.81 -8.32
N LEU A 86 -13.64 14.74 -8.47
CA LEU A 86 -13.96 13.82 -7.38
C LEU A 86 -12.70 13.15 -6.79
N LEU A 87 -11.77 12.74 -7.66
CA LEU A 87 -10.49 12.15 -7.27
C LEU A 87 -9.65 13.14 -6.49
N ARG A 88 -9.55 14.38 -6.98
CA ARG A 88 -8.80 15.45 -6.31
C ARG A 88 -9.35 15.72 -4.90
N GLU A 89 -10.66 15.89 -4.74
CA GLU A 89 -11.27 16.11 -3.42
C GLU A 89 -11.07 14.89 -2.50
N THR A 90 -11.13 13.67 -3.04
CA THR A 90 -10.87 12.45 -2.27
C THR A 90 -9.43 12.41 -1.72
N LEU A 91 -8.43 12.70 -2.55
CA LEU A 91 -7.01 12.71 -2.18
C LEU A 91 -6.60 13.90 -1.29
N LYS A 92 -7.35 15.01 -1.38
CA LYS A 92 -7.19 16.16 -0.48
C LYS A 92 -7.35 15.72 0.98
N HIS A 93 -8.35 14.89 1.26
CA HIS A 93 -8.67 14.41 2.61
C HIS A 93 -7.92 13.13 3.01
N SER A 94 -7.33 12.38 2.09
CA SER A 94 -6.63 11.13 2.40
C SER A 94 -5.43 11.31 3.32
N ASP A 95 -5.29 10.47 4.33
CA ASP A 95 -4.08 10.37 5.16
C ASP A 95 -3.19 9.21 4.70
N VAL A 96 -3.82 8.19 4.11
CA VAL A 96 -3.17 6.97 3.63
C VAL A 96 -3.64 6.70 2.20
N ILE A 97 -2.71 6.34 1.32
CA ILE A 97 -2.98 5.95 -0.06
C ILE A 97 -2.31 4.59 -0.30
N PHE A 98 -3.11 3.57 -0.59
CA PHE A 98 -2.61 2.26 -1.02
C PHE A 98 -2.83 2.11 -2.52
N CYS A 99 -1.75 2.00 -3.28
CA CYS A 99 -1.76 1.72 -4.71
C CYS A 99 -1.52 0.21 -4.90
N CYS A 100 -2.52 -0.49 -5.46
CA CYS A 100 -2.54 -1.94 -5.62
C CYS A 100 -2.99 -2.35 -7.03
N THR A 101 -2.56 -1.59 -8.04
CA THR A 101 -2.91 -1.74 -9.45
C THR A 101 -1.69 -2.01 -10.33
N PRO A 102 -1.78 -2.89 -11.34
CA PRO A 102 -0.73 -3.05 -12.34
C PRO A 102 -0.82 -1.89 -13.37
N SER A 103 -0.80 -0.65 -12.90
CA SER A 103 -0.90 0.53 -13.75
C SER A 103 0.38 0.75 -14.53
N THR A 104 0.26 1.29 -15.74
CA THR A 104 1.40 1.71 -16.59
C THR A 104 1.48 3.23 -16.74
N ALA A 105 0.64 3.95 -15.98
CA ALA A 105 0.58 5.40 -15.92
C ALA A 105 0.19 5.86 -14.51
N PRO A 106 0.60 7.07 -14.08
CA PRO A 106 0.22 7.60 -12.77
C PRO A 106 -1.31 7.58 -12.56
N LEU A 107 -1.72 7.17 -11.37
CA LEU A 107 -3.13 7.07 -10.97
C LEU A 107 -3.75 8.44 -10.72
N PHE A 108 -2.93 9.42 -10.34
CA PHE A 108 -3.26 10.82 -10.11
C PHE A 108 -1.99 11.68 -10.26
N PRO A 109 -2.11 12.98 -10.58
CA PRO A 109 -0.98 13.89 -10.60
C PRO A 109 -0.64 14.42 -9.19
N PHE A 110 0.63 14.72 -8.93
CA PHE A 110 1.09 15.29 -7.65
C PHE A 110 0.34 16.57 -7.24
N SER A 111 -0.10 17.37 -8.22
CA SER A 111 -0.88 18.59 -8.00
C SER A 111 -2.17 18.36 -7.20
N PHE A 112 -2.72 17.14 -7.22
CA PHE A 112 -3.89 16.81 -6.40
C PHE A 112 -3.55 16.78 -4.91
N LEU A 113 -2.36 16.30 -4.54
CA LEU A 113 -1.89 16.29 -3.16
C LEU A 113 -1.51 17.69 -2.67
N GLN A 114 -0.99 18.55 -3.58
CA GLN A 114 -0.63 19.93 -3.27
C GLN A 114 -1.82 20.81 -2.89
N SER A 115 -3.05 20.43 -3.27
CA SER A 115 -4.27 21.15 -2.88
C SER A 115 -4.54 21.14 -1.37
N SER A 116 -3.92 20.23 -0.63
CA SER A 116 -3.92 20.18 0.83
C SER A 116 -2.56 19.64 1.30
N PRO A 117 -1.57 20.52 1.51
CA PRO A 117 -0.23 20.13 1.96
C PRO A 117 -0.29 19.48 3.34
N LYS A 118 0.00 18.18 3.39
CA LYS A 118 0.14 17.37 4.60
C LYS A 118 0.94 16.11 4.28
N SER A 119 1.57 15.54 5.30
CA SER A 119 2.21 14.23 5.20
C SER A 119 1.16 13.13 5.04
N ARG A 120 1.41 12.21 4.11
CA ARG A 120 0.58 11.02 3.87
C ARG A 120 1.45 9.78 3.84
N PHE A 121 0.89 8.64 4.22
CA PHE A 121 1.52 7.36 3.95
C PHE A 121 1.07 6.85 2.57
N ILE A 122 1.99 6.56 1.67
CA ILE A 122 1.68 6.12 0.31
C ILE A 122 2.42 4.81 0.03
N SER A 123 1.70 3.73 -0.26
CA SER A 123 2.32 2.46 -0.64
C SER A 123 2.06 2.10 -2.10
N LEU A 124 3.09 1.59 -2.78
CA LEU A 124 3.13 1.29 -4.20
C LEU A 124 3.42 -0.20 -4.39
N ILE A 125 2.36 -0.98 -4.53
CA ILE A 125 2.41 -2.45 -4.45
C ILE A 125 2.07 -3.09 -5.81
N GLY A 126 1.27 -2.41 -6.62
CA GLY A 126 0.79 -2.96 -7.88
C GLY A 126 1.78 -2.84 -9.05
N SER A 127 2.73 -1.91 -8.99
CA SER A 127 3.75 -1.67 -10.03
C SER A 127 5.05 -2.49 -9.82
N TYR A 128 5.09 -3.76 -10.23
CA TYR A 128 6.27 -4.64 -9.99
C TYR A 128 7.03 -5.00 -11.29
N LYS A 129 6.90 -4.20 -12.34
CA LYS A 129 7.64 -4.39 -13.61
C LYS A 129 8.14 -3.05 -14.14
N PRO A 130 9.26 -3.01 -14.91
CA PRO A 130 9.87 -1.75 -15.33
C PRO A 130 8.97 -0.80 -16.12
N HIS A 131 7.95 -1.33 -16.82
CA HIS A 131 6.99 -0.52 -17.59
C HIS A 131 5.74 -0.12 -16.77
N MET A 132 5.63 -0.57 -15.52
CA MET A 132 4.52 -0.27 -14.63
C MET A 132 4.86 0.91 -13.72
N LYS A 133 3.88 1.77 -13.49
CA LYS A 133 3.93 2.89 -12.57
C LYS A 133 2.53 3.26 -12.09
N GLU A 134 2.41 3.53 -10.80
CA GLU A 134 1.18 3.93 -10.10
C GLU A 134 1.18 5.42 -9.73
N ILE A 135 2.36 6.05 -9.59
CA ILE A 135 2.50 7.49 -9.32
C ILE A 135 3.50 8.17 -10.26
N ASP A 136 3.50 9.50 -10.26
CA ASP A 136 4.48 10.31 -10.96
C ASP A 136 5.76 10.58 -10.13
N THR A 137 6.82 11.03 -10.79
CA THR A 137 8.12 11.36 -10.18
C THR A 137 7.98 12.43 -9.08
N GLN A 138 7.08 13.40 -9.24
CA GLN A 138 6.92 14.47 -8.25
C GLN A 138 6.33 13.92 -6.94
N THR A 139 5.38 13.00 -7.03
CA THR A 139 4.80 12.29 -5.89
C THR A 139 5.84 11.40 -5.23
N LEU A 140 6.64 10.67 -6.02
CA LEU A 140 7.71 9.82 -5.50
C LEU A 140 8.74 10.63 -4.69
N LEU A 141 9.15 11.79 -5.19
CA LEU A 141 10.16 12.65 -4.56
C LEU A 141 9.62 13.54 -3.43
N SER A 142 8.33 13.46 -3.13
CA SER A 142 7.68 14.30 -2.10
C SER A 142 7.97 13.87 -0.65
N GLY A 143 8.72 12.79 -0.45
CA GLY A 143 9.04 12.19 0.85
C GLY A 143 10.34 12.63 1.51
N GLY A 144 10.76 13.88 1.31
CA GLY A 144 11.94 14.41 2.01
C GLY A 144 13.26 13.77 1.60
N GLY A 145 13.34 13.21 0.39
CA GLY A 145 14.58 12.66 -0.17
C GLY A 145 14.84 11.18 0.13
N CYS A 146 13.87 10.44 0.67
CA CYS A 146 14.02 8.99 0.75
C CYS A 146 12.74 8.20 0.48
N VAL A 147 12.91 7.09 -0.23
CA VAL A 147 11.87 6.10 -0.51
C VAL A 147 12.17 4.80 0.24
N TYR A 148 11.18 4.26 0.92
CA TYR A 148 11.30 3.01 1.63
C TYR A 148 10.98 1.86 0.70
N VAL A 149 11.78 0.79 0.75
CA VAL A 149 11.70 -0.33 -0.18
C VAL A 149 11.72 -1.67 0.55
N ASP A 150 11.16 -2.71 -0.05
CA ASP A 150 11.39 -4.08 0.43
C ASP A 150 12.85 -4.49 0.24
N THR A 151 13.36 -4.38 -0.99
CA THR A 151 14.79 -4.43 -1.30
C THR A 151 15.15 -3.33 -2.28
N ALA A 152 16.24 -2.62 -2.01
CA ALA A 152 16.72 -1.59 -2.90
C ALA A 152 17.16 -2.14 -4.26
N GLU A 153 17.85 -3.29 -4.27
CA GLU A 153 18.29 -3.95 -5.51
C GLU A 153 17.09 -4.32 -6.41
N GLY A 154 16.12 -5.07 -5.88
CA GLY A 154 14.94 -5.48 -6.65
C GLY A 154 14.09 -4.29 -7.09
N CYS A 155 13.89 -3.30 -6.22
CA CYS A 155 13.14 -2.11 -6.58
C CYS A 155 13.83 -1.27 -7.68
N LEU A 156 15.16 -1.15 -7.68
CA LEU A 156 15.89 -0.43 -8.74
C LEU A 156 15.83 -1.17 -10.08
N GLU A 157 15.72 -2.49 -10.08
CA GLU A 157 15.60 -3.30 -11.30
C GLU A 157 14.16 -3.35 -11.84
N GLU A 158 13.16 -3.44 -10.96
CA GLU A 158 11.78 -3.77 -11.36
C GLU A 158 10.81 -2.58 -11.27
N SER A 159 11.07 -1.55 -10.47
CA SER A 159 10.13 -0.44 -10.29
C SER A 159 10.26 0.62 -11.37
N GLY A 160 9.28 0.68 -12.29
CA GLY A 160 9.26 1.71 -13.33
C GLY A 160 9.28 3.13 -12.79
N GLU A 161 8.64 3.39 -11.64
CA GLU A 161 8.61 4.70 -10.99
C GLU A 161 10.00 5.16 -10.53
N LEU A 162 10.81 4.22 -10.01
CA LEU A 162 12.18 4.52 -9.57
C LEU A 162 13.11 4.68 -10.77
N ILE A 163 12.96 3.82 -11.78
CA ILE A 163 13.73 3.86 -13.02
C ILE A 163 13.50 5.18 -13.76
N ASP A 164 12.24 5.58 -13.96
CA ASP A 164 11.90 6.85 -14.63
C ASP A 164 12.45 8.08 -13.89
N ALA A 165 12.46 8.02 -12.56
CA ALA A 165 12.95 9.08 -11.70
C ALA A 165 14.48 9.07 -11.53
N ALA A 166 15.19 8.11 -12.14
CA ALA A 166 16.63 7.90 -12.00
C ALA A 166 17.09 7.85 -10.54
N ILE A 167 16.31 7.18 -9.69
CA ILE A 167 16.63 7.00 -8.27
C ILE A 167 17.88 6.13 -8.13
N THR A 168 18.74 6.48 -7.18
CA THR A 168 19.94 5.72 -6.82
C THR A 168 19.80 5.10 -5.43
N ARG A 169 20.68 4.13 -5.09
CA ARG A 169 20.62 3.39 -3.82
C ARG A 169 20.69 4.30 -2.59
N GLU A 170 21.38 5.44 -2.69
CA GLU A 170 21.56 6.40 -1.59
C GLU A 170 20.24 7.08 -1.19
N SER A 171 19.26 7.13 -2.09
CA SER A 171 17.93 7.68 -1.83
C SER A 171 16.92 6.61 -1.38
N LEU A 172 17.37 5.36 -1.17
CA LEU A 172 16.54 4.25 -0.75
C LEU A 172 16.90 3.78 0.65
N THR A 173 15.90 3.33 1.40
CA THR A 173 16.11 2.65 2.69
C THR A 173 15.31 1.36 2.70
N ASP A 174 15.99 0.24 2.95
CA ASP A 174 15.32 -1.04 3.10
C ASP A 174 14.46 -1.00 4.37
N ILE A 175 13.22 -1.51 4.31
CA ILE A 175 12.33 -1.48 5.48
C ILE A 175 12.92 -2.24 6.68
N GLY A 176 13.72 -3.28 6.43
CA GLY A 176 14.40 -4.04 7.49
C GLY A 176 15.44 -3.20 8.22
N GLU A 177 16.23 -2.42 7.49
CA GLU A 177 17.21 -1.48 8.02
C GLU A 177 16.52 -0.42 8.88
N TYR A 178 15.49 0.24 8.33
CA TYR A 178 14.74 1.26 9.06
C TYR A 178 14.11 0.75 10.36
N LEU A 179 13.54 -0.46 10.33
CA LEU A 179 12.92 -1.04 11.52
C LEU A 179 13.97 -1.42 12.57
N GLY A 180 15.12 -1.96 12.17
CA GLY A 180 16.25 -2.23 13.06
C GLY A 180 16.77 -0.95 13.74
N ASP A 181 17.05 0.10 12.97
CA ASP A 181 17.49 1.39 13.51
C ASP A 181 16.45 1.98 14.49
N LYS A 182 15.16 1.81 14.17
CA LYS A 182 14.08 2.29 15.04
C LYS A 182 14.04 1.54 16.38
N GLU A 183 14.25 0.23 16.37
CA GLU A 183 14.33 -0.58 17.59
C GLU A 183 15.55 -0.19 18.44
N GLU A 184 16.67 0.18 17.80
CA GLU A 184 17.88 0.67 18.46
C GLU A 184 17.80 2.15 18.90
N GLY A 185 16.73 2.86 18.53
CA GLY A 185 16.55 4.29 18.84
C GLY A 185 17.39 5.24 17.98
N THR A 186 18.03 4.73 16.92
CA THR A 186 18.81 5.49 15.94
C THR A 186 18.02 5.81 14.66
N GLY A 187 16.80 5.28 14.55
CA GLY A 187 15.94 5.46 13.40
C GLY A 187 15.63 6.93 13.10
N ARG A 188 15.78 7.32 11.84
CA ARG A 188 15.50 8.69 11.40
C ARG A 188 14.03 9.05 11.58
N GLN A 189 13.79 10.35 11.81
CA GLN A 189 12.44 10.89 11.77
C GLN A 189 11.91 10.87 10.34
N LEU A 190 10.64 10.49 10.23
CA LEU A 190 9.89 10.43 8.99
C LEU A 190 9.29 11.82 8.70
N GLU A 191 9.59 12.40 7.54
CA GLU A 191 9.10 13.72 7.12
C GLU A 191 8.50 13.67 5.72
N GLY A 192 7.62 14.64 5.40
CA GLY A 192 6.95 14.67 4.10
C GLY A 192 6.00 13.48 3.89
N ASN A 193 5.78 13.09 2.64
CA ASN A 193 5.04 11.87 2.34
C ASN A 193 5.92 10.63 2.56
N ILE A 194 5.40 9.63 3.26
CA ILE A 194 6.14 8.39 3.49
C ILE A 194 5.83 7.44 2.35
N ILE A 195 6.77 7.30 1.42
CA ILE A 195 6.61 6.46 0.24
C ILE A 195 7.20 5.08 0.50
N LEU A 196 6.36 4.05 0.42
CA LEU A 196 6.77 2.64 0.46
C LEU A 196 6.60 2.04 -0.93
N LYS A 197 7.68 1.55 -1.51
CA LYS A 197 7.67 0.77 -2.75
C LYS A 197 7.96 -0.70 -2.44
N CYS A 198 7.18 -1.61 -3.02
CA CYS A 198 7.48 -3.03 -2.97
C CYS A 198 7.33 -3.66 -4.36
N VAL A 199 8.21 -4.60 -4.68
CA VAL A 199 8.16 -5.42 -5.89
C VAL A 199 8.08 -6.92 -5.58
N GLY A 200 8.39 -7.31 -4.34
CA GLY A 200 8.37 -8.68 -3.85
C GLY A 200 9.79 -9.24 -3.70
N MET A 201 9.98 -10.11 -2.71
CA MET A 201 11.25 -10.81 -2.49
C MET A 201 11.00 -12.27 -2.10
N GLY A 202 11.80 -13.19 -2.66
CA GLY A 202 11.61 -14.63 -2.41
C GLY A 202 11.76 -15.04 -0.93
N ILE A 203 12.52 -14.29 -0.12
CA ILE A 203 12.61 -14.57 1.33
C ILE A 203 11.27 -14.36 2.04
N MET A 204 10.40 -13.45 1.57
CA MET A 204 9.07 -13.29 2.16
C MET A 204 8.25 -14.56 1.98
N ASP A 205 8.36 -15.22 0.83
CA ASP A 205 7.69 -16.49 0.55
C ASP A 205 8.27 -17.62 1.39
N LEU A 206 9.60 -17.69 1.54
CA LEU A 206 10.26 -18.69 2.39
C LEU A 206 9.86 -18.56 3.87
N VAL A 207 9.88 -17.35 4.42
CA VAL A 207 9.49 -17.08 5.81
C VAL A 207 8.01 -17.40 6.02
N SER A 208 7.14 -16.96 5.10
CA SER A 208 5.70 -17.25 5.17
C SER A 208 5.43 -18.76 5.09
N SER A 209 6.14 -19.47 4.22
CA SER A 209 6.01 -20.93 4.07
C SER A 209 6.45 -21.67 5.33
N ARG A 210 7.55 -21.24 5.97
CA ARG A 210 8.00 -21.82 7.24
C ARG A 210 6.94 -21.64 8.33
N LEU A 211 6.41 -20.44 8.49
CA LEU A 211 5.35 -20.16 9.48
C LEU A 211 4.09 -20.99 9.22
N LEU A 212 3.69 -21.16 7.95
CA LEU A 212 2.57 -22.00 7.58
C LEU A 212 2.81 -23.48 7.92
N LEU A 213 4.03 -23.99 7.73
CA LEU A 213 4.39 -25.37 8.10
C LEU A 213 4.36 -25.56 9.62
N GLU A 214 4.88 -24.61 10.39
CA GLU A 214 4.83 -24.63 11.86
C GLU A 214 3.37 -24.65 12.35
N LEU A 215 2.52 -23.74 11.84
CA LEU A 215 1.09 -23.71 12.18
C LEU A 215 0.35 -25.00 11.79
N ALA A 216 0.69 -25.59 10.64
CA ALA A 216 0.10 -26.85 10.20
C ALA A 216 0.48 -28.00 11.15
N GLN A 217 1.75 -28.07 11.56
CA GLN A 217 2.23 -29.06 12.53
C GLN A 217 1.52 -28.92 13.88
N GLU A 218 1.42 -27.69 14.40
CA GLU A 218 0.72 -27.40 15.66
C GLU A 218 -0.78 -27.74 15.60
N SER A 219 -1.39 -27.54 14.43
CA SER A 219 -2.82 -27.82 14.21
C SER A 219 -3.10 -29.28 13.82
N GLY A 220 -2.08 -30.13 13.72
CA GLY A 220 -2.22 -31.51 13.24
C GLY A 220 -2.73 -31.61 11.79
N LEU A 221 -2.46 -30.59 10.98
CA LEU A 221 -2.84 -30.50 9.57
C LEU A 221 -1.66 -30.86 8.67
N GLY A 222 -1.97 -31.48 7.52
CA GLY A 222 -0.97 -31.88 6.52
C GLY A 222 -0.74 -33.39 6.45
N GLN A 223 0.02 -33.82 5.45
CA GLN A 223 0.35 -35.22 5.21
C GLN A 223 1.82 -35.35 4.86
N GLN A 224 2.51 -36.29 5.51
CA GLN A 224 3.87 -36.66 5.15
C GLN A 224 3.85 -37.46 3.85
N MET A 225 4.61 -37.01 2.85
CA MET A 225 4.73 -37.68 1.57
C MET A 225 6.08 -38.43 1.56
N PRO A 226 6.11 -39.77 1.43
CA PRO A 226 7.36 -40.51 1.41
C PRO A 226 8.26 -40.08 0.24
N GLY A 227 9.51 -39.70 0.53
CA GLY A 227 10.52 -39.38 -0.50
C GLY A 227 10.84 -37.89 -0.68
N LEU A 228 10.28 -37.03 0.15
CA LEU A 228 10.76 -35.67 0.44
C LEU A 228 11.24 -35.62 1.90
#